data_AF-A0A317I3R0-F1
#
_entry.id   AF-A0A317I3R0-F1
#
_cell.length_a   1.000
_cell.length_b   1.000
_cell.length_c   1.000
_cell.angle_alpha   90.00
_cell.angle_beta   90.00
_cell.angle_gamma   90.00
#
_symmetry.space_group_name_H-M   'P 1'
#
loop_
_entity.id
_entity.type
_entity.pdbx_description
1 polymer ?
#
loop_
_entity_poly.entity_id
_entity_poly.type
_entity_poly.pdbx_seq_one_letter_code
_entity_poly.pdbx_strand_id
1 'polypeptide(L)' 'MSRYVITGGREGKERLNLLARVMHPTTSQLFKTVGLYETMKCLDVGCGGGHVTRLMASLVGPKGKAVGIDF' A
#
# COMPACT_ATOMS: atom_id res chain seq x y z
N MET A 1 21.53 -9.94 -14.45
CA MET A 1 20.36 -9.23 -13.90
C MET A 1 19.10 -9.98 -14.32
N SER A 2 18.34 -10.52 -13.37
CA SER A 2 17.06 -11.17 -13.65
C SER A 2 16.03 -10.11 -14.02
N ARG A 3 15.36 -10.27 -15.16
CA ARG A 3 14.27 -9.37 -15.59
C ARG A 3 13.06 -9.64 -14.71
N TYR A 4 12.52 -8.61 -14.07
CA TYR A 4 11.30 -8.74 -13.28
C TYR A 4 10.16 -9.31 -14.14
N VAL A 5 9.50 -10.36 -13.62
CA VAL A 5 8.51 -11.14 -14.38
C VAL A 5 7.21 -10.36 -14.63
N ILE A 6 6.90 -9.38 -13.78
CA ILE A 6 5.69 -8.58 -13.91
C ILE A 6 6.00 -7.35 -14.76
N THR A 7 5.25 -7.17 -15.84
CA THR A 7 5.36 -5.99 -16.71
C THR A 7 5.09 -4.71 -15.92
N GLY A 8 6.09 -3.83 -15.86
CA GLY A 8 6.02 -2.50 -15.27
C GLY A 8 5.48 -1.43 -16.23
N GLY A 9 5.83 -0.17 -15.98
CA GLY A 9 5.39 0.97 -16.82
C GLY A 9 3.91 1.35 -16.63
N ARG A 10 3.35 2.07 -17.59
CA ARG A 10 1.98 2.61 -17.51
C ARG A 10 0.92 1.52 -17.34
N GLU A 11 1.01 0.44 -18.11
CA GLU A 11 0.08 -0.69 -18.00
C GLU A 11 0.19 -1.38 -16.63
N GLY A 12 1.41 -1.59 -16.14
CA GLY A 12 1.64 -2.11 -14.79
C GLY A 12 1.02 -1.23 -13.71
N LYS A 13 1.15 0.09 -13.83
CA LYS A 13 0.54 1.04 -12.90
C LYS A 13 -0.99 1.00 -12.96
N GLU A 14 -1.60 0.94 -14.14
CA GLU A 14 -3.06 0.85 -14.26
C GLU A 14 -3.62 -0.44 -13.66
N ARG A 15 -2.92 -1.56 -13.84
CA ARG A 15 -3.28 -2.82 -13.17
C ARG A 15 -3.26 -2.66 -11.64
N LEU A 16 -2.21 -2.04 -11.09
CA LEU A 16 -2.13 -1.78 -9.64
C LEU A 16 -3.21 -0.82 -9.15
N ASN A 17 -3.60 0.17 -9.96
CA ASN A 17 -4.72 1.07 -9.63
C ASN A 17 -6.05 0.31 -9.56
N LEU A 18 -6.29 -0.60 -10.52
CA LEU A 18 -7.49 -1.44 -10.53
C LEU A 18 -7.54 -2.36 -9.30
N LEU A 19 -6.45 -3.08 -9.03
CA LEU A 19 -6.34 -3.95 -7.86
C LEU A 19 -6.56 -3.18 -6.57
N ALA A 20 -5.95 -2.00 -6.42
CA ALA A 20 -6.14 -1.17 -5.24
C ALA A 20 -7.60 -0.76 -5.01
N ARG A 21 -8.33 -0.41 -6.08
CA ARG A 21 -9.76 -0.07 -5.98
C ARG A 21 -10.60 -1.26 -5.55
N VAL A 22 -10.40 -2.42 -6.18
CA VAL A 22 -11.17 -3.65 -5.89
C VAL A 22 -10.88 -4.14 -4.47
N MET A 23 -9.62 -4.11 -4.05
CA MET A 23 -9.18 -4.63 -2.75
C MET A 23 -9.35 -3.63 -1.59
N HIS A 24 -9.74 -2.38 -1.86
CA HIS A 24 -9.83 -1.35 -0.82
C HIS A 24 -10.72 -1.73 0.38
N PRO A 25 -11.94 -2.29 0.20
CA PRO A 25 -12.80 -2.62 1.34
C PRO A 25 -12.19 -3.67 2.26
N THR A 26 -11.63 -4.75 1.69
CA THR A 26 -11.03 -5.85 2.45
C THR A 26 -9.69 -5.45 3.07
N THR A 27 -8.88 -4.64 2.39
CA THR A 27 -7.64 -4.06 2.96
C THR A 27 -7.95 -3.17 4.17
N SER A 28 -8.97 -2.32 4.05
CA SER A 28 -9.41 -1.45 5.16
C SER A 28 -9.92 -2.26 6.35
N GLN A 29 -10.67 -3.33 6.08
CA GLN A 29 -11.15 -4.24 7.12
C GLN A 29 -9.99 -4.96 7.81
N LEU A 30 -9.01 -5.45 7.04
CA LEU A 30 -7.81 -6.07 7.58
C LEU A 30 -7.08 -5.13 8.54
N PHE A 31 -6.87 -3.86 8.18
CA PHE A 31 -6.22 -2.90 9.07
C PHE A 31 -6.97 -2.67 10.38
N LYS A 32 -8.31 -2.66 10.34
CA LYS A 32 -9.11 -2.62 11.57
C LYS A 32 -8.91 -3.88 12.41
N THR A 33 -8.93 -5.06 11.77
CA THR A 33 -8.77 -6.35 12.46
C THR A 33 -7.40 -6.52 13.10
N VAL A 34 -6.32 -6.11 12.43
CA VAL A 34 -4.96 -6.20 12.98
C VAL A 34 -4.62 -5.05 13.94
N GLY A 35 -5.57 -4.14 14.19
CA GLY A 35 -5.40 -3.06 15.16
C GLY A 35 -4.45 -1.96 14.71
N LEU A 36 -4.44 -1.61 13.43
CA LEU A 36 -3.74 -0.40 12.97
C LEU A 36 -4.43 0.83 13.59
N TYR A 37 -3.68 1.66 14.31
CA TYR A 37 -4.22 2.84 15.00
C TYR A 37 -3.36 4.09 14.80
N GLU A 38 -3.88 5.24 15.24
CA GLU A 38 -3.23 6.53 15.14
C GLU A 38 -1.82 6.54 15.75
N THR A 39 -0.93 7.42 15.26
CA THR A 39 0.44 7.63 15.75
C THR A 39 1.43 6.48 15.49
N MET A 40 0.96 5.32 15.01
CA MET A 40 1.83 4.20 14.61
C MET A 40 2.83 4.60 13.51
N LYS A 41 3.98 3.91 13.51
CA LYS A 41 4.97 3.94 12.43
C LYS A 41 4.91 2.61 11.66
N CYS A 42 4.54 2.67 10.39
CA CYS A 42 4.30 1.51 9.54
C CYS A 42 5.29 1.46 8.37
N LEU A 43 5.67 0.24 7.99
CA LEU A 43 6.48 -0.05 6.81
C LEU A 43 5.67 -0.96 5.87
N ASP A 44 5.53 -0.54 4.62
CA ASP A 44 4.88 -1.27 3.54
C ASP A 44 5.96 -1.77 2.56
N VAL A 45 6.29 -3.06 2.65
CA VAL A 45 7.36 -3.70 1.88
C VAL A 45 6.81 -4.27 0.59
N GLY A 46 7.35 -3.85 -0.56
CA GLY A 46 6.76 -4.16 -1.86
C GLY A 46 5.53 -3.30 -2.14
N CYS A 47 5.62 -2.00 -1.83
CA CYS A 47 4.46 -1.10 -1.84
C CYS A 47 3.87 -0.84 -3.25
N GLY A 48 4.62 -1.18 -4.29
CA GLY A 48 4.27 -1.00 -5.69
C GLY A 48 3.77 0.41 -5.99
N GLY A 49 2.48 0.51 -6.31
CA GLY A 49 1.83 1.80 -6.59
C GLY A 49 1.57 2.70 -5.37
N GLY A 50 1.96 2.26 -4.17
CA GLY A 50 1.87 2.98 -2.89
C GLY A 50 0.44 3.17 -2.37
N HIS A 51 -0.55 2.46 -2.90
CA HIS A 51 -1.95 2.63 -2.50
C HIS A 51 -2.19 2.25 -1.05
N VAL A 52 -1.61 1.11 -0.63
CA VAL A 52 -1.71 0.60 0.74
C VAL A 52 -0.94 1.49 1.69
N THR A 53 0.28 1.92 1.33
CA THR A 53 1.05 2.92 2.09
C THR A 53 0.25 4.21 2.33
N ARG A 54 -0.45 4.72 1.31
CA ARG A 54 -1.30 5.93 1.43
C ARG A 54 -2.51 5.69 2.33
N LEU A 55 -3.15 4.53 2.24
CA LEU A 55 -4.22 4.16 3.16
C LEU A 55 -3.71 4.09 4.60
N MET A 56 -2.60 3.41 4.86
CA MET A 56 -1.96 3.40 6.17
C MET A 56 -1.67 4.82 6.66
N ALA A 57 -1.09 5.69 5.82
CA ALA A 57 -0.80 7.08 6.17
C ALA A 57 -2.05 7.85 6.63
N SER A 58 -3.19 7.65 5.96
CA SER A 58 -4.46 8.27 6.35
C SER A 58 -4.98 7.77 7.70
N LEU A 59 -4.76 6.49 8.02
CA LEU A 59 -5.24 5.86 9.25
C LEU A 59 -4.35 6.15 10.45
N VAL A 60 -3.02 6.20 10.28
CA VAL A 60 -2.09 6.53 11.38
C VAL A 60 -2.09 8.03 11.71
N GLY A 61 -2.68 8.86 10.85
CA GLY A 61 -2.88 10.29 11.08
C GLY A 61 -1.58 11.12 11.07
N PRO A 62 -1.67 12.44 11.32
CA PRO A 62 -0.56 13.38 11.14
C PRO A 62 0.60 13.18 12.13
N LYS A 63 0.35 12.51 13.25
CA LYS A 63 1.37 12.16 14.24
C LYS A 63 1.98 10.77 14.00
N GLY A 64 1.41 9.98 13.09
CA GLY A 64 1.95 8.69 12.67
C GLY A 64 2.84 8.83 11.44
N LYS A 65 3.31 7.69 10.93
CA LYS A 65 4.14 7.64 9.73
C LYS A 65 3.91 6.34 8.98
N ALA A 66 3.75 6.39 7.66
CA ALA A 66 3.82 5.22 6.79
C ALA A 66 4.95 5.41 5.77
N VAL A 67 5.78 4.40 5.59
CA VAL A 67 6.87 4.38 4.62
C VAL A 67 6.64 3.19 3.68
N GLY A 68 6.65 3.45 2.38
CA GLY A 68 6.61 2.41 1.36
C GLY A 68 7.99 2.21 0.76
N ILE A 69 8.41 0.97 0.56
CA ILE A 69 9.64 0.62 -0.16
C ILE A 69 9.35 -0.38 -1.28
N ASP A 70 9.96 -0.15 -2.43
CA ASP A 70 9.94 -1.03 -3.60
C ASP A 70 11.19 -0.78 -4.47
N PHE A 71 11.49 -1.65 -5.43
CA PHE A 71 12.72 -1.62 -6.25
C PHE A 71 12.54 -1.01 -7.65
#